data_AF-A0A1G0ZZ99-F1
#
_entry.id   AF-A0A1G0ZZ99-F1
#
_cell.length_a   1.000
_cell.length_b   1.000
_cell.length_c   1.000
_cell.angle_alpha   90.00
_cell.angle_beta   90.00
_cell.angle_gamma   90.00
#
_symmetry.space_group_name_H-M   'P 1'
#
loop_
_entity.id
_entity.type
_entity.pdbx_description
1 polymer ?
#
loop_
_entity_poly.entity_id
_entity_poly.type
_entity_poly.pdbx_seq_one_letter_code
_entity_poly.pdbx_strand_id
1 'polypeptide(L)'
;MRSASIVKHFWWLIPFVIFDVWFFPRFWQQPEPEIISPEQVRPPIQQPPRYAFPTDQKGLLDPPSDSVFMPTAADNVESALFGSARTRQYQFGLAPAFHEGIDIAPLQRDRRGNAMDKIYAAADGLVAYINRIAGNSSYGRYVVIEHTDPAGPLYTLYAHMDASAPGLKAGDQVTMGQTIGRMGHTSTLDIPKARSHLHFEVGLMLNRRFGQWYKAKKLKPYHNVYHGWNMLGLDPLDLFRNRNAEGQFELLKYTRSQTPAFELIVQAPRFPDYFEIYPALWEGPRPGDGLMRLVFTESGLILSGRPKSESDIDPGTARAAAQNVSAAALGRNGKRLIIQRNGQWQLGSKGTELLEILFY
;
A
#
# COMPACT_ATOMS: atom_id res chain seq x y z
N MET A 1 -4.67 78.25 -4.45
CA MET A 1 -4.47 77.11 -3.54
C MET A 1 -4.77 75.83 -4.32
N ARG A 2 -3.72 75.10 -4.73
CA ARG A 2 -3.86 73.91 -5.58
C ARG A 2 -3.23 72.69 -4.88
N SER A 3 -4.03 71.64 -4.86
CA SER A 3 -3.75 70.26 -4.44
C SER A 3 -2.54 69.67 -5.19
N ALA A 4 -1.70 68.92 -4.47
CA ALA A 4 -0.49 68.30 -4.99
C ALA A 4 -0.79 66.92 -5.58
N SER A 5 -0.52 66.80 -6.89
CA SER A 5 -0.66 65.58 -7.69
C SER A 5 0.61 64.74 -7.69
N ILE A 6 0.37 63.43 -7.62
CA ILE A 6 1.19 62.30 -8.04
C ILE A 6 1.85 62.58 -9.39
N VAL A 7 3.15 62.31 -9.51
CA VAL A 7 3.85 61.56 -10.59
C VAL A 7 5.35 61.79 -10.33
N LYS A 8 6.05 60.77 -9.82
CA LYS A 8 7.52 60.71 -9.90
C LYS A 8 7.94 59.33 -10.42
N HIS A 9 8.52 59.36 -11.61
CA HIS A 9 9.65 58.54 -12.05
C HIS A 9 9.40 57.03 -12.24
N PHE A 10 8.57 56.68 -13.23
CA PHE A 10 8.91 55.56 -14.11
C PHE A 10 9.92 56.11 -15.12
N TRP A 11 11.09 55.49 -15.23
CA TRP A 11 12.08 55.52 -16.31
C TRP A 11 13.43 55.21 -15.66
N TRP A 12 13.74 53.93 -15.49
CA TRP A 12 15.06 53.30 -15.51
C TRP A 12 14.80 51.79 -15.32
N LEU A 13 15.43 50.95 -16.16
CA LEU A 13 15.36 49.47 -16.22
C LEU A 13 14.43 48.84 -17.28
N ILE A 14 14.59 49.27 -18.54
CA ILE A 14 14.72 48.35 -19.67
C ILE A 14 16.03 48.79 -20.35
N PRO A 15 17.15 48.06 -20.19
CA PRO A 15 17.32 46.80 -20.92
C PRO A 15 18.22 45.77 -20.21
N PHE A 16 17.64 44.69 -19.68
CA PHE A 16 18.34 43.40 -19.50
C PHE A 16 17.28 42.27 -19.49
N VAL A 17 16.46 42.27 -20.55
CA VAL A 17 15.95 41.00 -21.08
C VAL A 17 17.04 40.57 -22.08
N ILE A 18 17.41 39.29 -22.05
CA ILE A 18 18.57 38.66 -22.72
C ILE A 18 19.84 38.59 -21.85
N PHE A 19 19.72 37.96 -20.67
CA PHE A 19 20.83 37.12 -20.15
C PHE A 19 20.38 35.98 -19.22
N ASP A 20 19.09 35.83 -18.93
CA ASP A 20 18.61 34.89 -17.88
C ASP A 20 17.72 33.73 -18.36
N VAL A 21 17.63 33.49 -19.68
CA VAL A 21 16.77 32.41 -20.23
C VAL A 21 17.57 31.30 -20.91
N TRP A 22 18.90 31.41 -20.98
CA TRP A 22 19.74 30.43 -21.71
C TRP A 22 20.77 29.66 -20.86
N PHE A 23 20.91 29.93 -19.56
CA PHE A 23 21.94 29.28 -18.72
C PHE A 23 21.46 28.49 -17.49
N PHE A 24 20.15 28.38 -17.22
CA PHE A 24 19.65 27.54 -16.13
C PHE A 24 18.42 26.67 -16.48
N PRO A 25 18.61 25.55 -17.22
CA PRO A 25 17.65 24.46 -17.16
C PRO A 25 18.30 23.12 -16.75
N ARG A 26 19.32 23.12 -15.88
CA ARG A 26 20.06 21.88 -15.57
C ARG A 26 20.38 21.59 -14.10
N PHE A 27 19.68 22.21 -13.15
CA PHE A 27 19.93 21.97 -11.72
C PHE A 27 18.70 21.67 -10.88
N TRP A 28 17.66 21.01 -11.44
CA TRP A 28 16.65 20.29 -10.64
C TRP A 28 16.05 19.09 -11.40
N GLN A 29 16.89 18.36 -12.14
CA GLN A 29 16.57 16.96 -12.48
C GLN A 29 17.32 16.10 -11.50
N GLN A 30 16.60 15.48 -10.56
CA GLN A 30 17.16 14.32 -9.86
C GLN A 30 17.50 13.29 -10.95
N PRO A 31 18.70 12.68 -10.93
CA PRO A 31 18.97 11.57 -11.83
C PRO A 31 17.84 10.54 -11.64
N GLU A 32 17.27 10.07 -12.75
CA GLU A 32 16.30 8.99 -12.71
C GLU A 32 16.97 7.83 -11.94
N PRO A 33 16.35 7.31 -10.87
CA PRO A 33 16.98 6.27 -10.08
C PRO A 33 17.27 5.11 -11.02
N GLU A 34 18.53 4.70 -11.06
CA GLU A 34 19.00 3.57 -11.84
C GLU A 34 18.12 2.36 -11.49
N ILE A 35 17.39 1.85 -12.49
CA ILE A 35 16.59 0.63 -12.31
C ILE A 35 17.61 -0.50 -12.24
N ILE A 36 17.99 -0.85 -11.01
CA ILE A 36 18.73 -2.09 -10.76
C ILE A 36 17.80 -3.22 -11.18
N SER A 37 18.18 -3.96 -12.23
CA SER A 37 17.51 -5.19 -12.60
C SER A 37 17.51 -6.13 -11.38
N PRO A 38 16.35 -6.66 -10.92
CA PRO A 38 16.27 -7.52 -9.73
C PRO A 38 17.10 -8.80 -9.79
N GLU A 39 17.69 -9.09 -10.94
CA GLU A 39 18.36 -10.36 -11.25
C GLU A 39 19.84 -10.39 -10.82
N GLN A 40 20.43 -9.26 -10.43
CA GLN A 40 21.83 -9.26 -9.97
C GLN A 40 21.93 -9.58 -8.47
N VAL A 41 22.14 -10.90 -8.25
CA VAL A 41 22.59 -11.55 -7.02
C VAL A 41 21.55 -11.63 -5.90
N ARG A 42 20.47 -12.38 -6.13
CA ARG A 42 19.74 -13.04 -5.04
C ARG A 42 20.13 -14.52 -5.04
N PRO A 43 20.76 -15.06 -3.97
CA PRO A 43 20.92 -16.50 -3.86
C PRO A 43 19.55 -17.19 -4.00
N PRO A 44 19.48 -18.42 -4.54
CA PRO A 44 18.22 -19.13 -4.67
C PRO A 44 17.52 -19.17 -3.31
N ILE A 45 16.31 -18.64 -3.27
CA ILE A 45 15.52 -18.44 -2.07
C ILE A 45 14.99 -19.81 -1.68
N GLN A 46 15.61 -20.42 -0.68
CA GLN A 46 15.26 -21.79 -0.29
C GLN A 46 14.25 -21.84 0.86
N GLN A 47 14.10 -20.75 1.62
CA GLN A 47 13.24 -20.75 2.82
C GLN A 47 12.37 -19.49 2.91
N PRO A 48 11.16 -19.62 3.46
CA PRO A 48 10.29 -18.49 3.74
C PRO A 48 10.89 -17.54 4.79
N PRO A 49 10.61 -16.23 4.71
CA PRO A 49 11.17 -15.24 5.63
C PRO A 49 10.59 -15.38 7.04
N ARG A 50 11.44 -15.12 8.03
CA ARG A 50 11.05 -15.03 9.44
C ARG A 50 10.53 -13.63 9.72
N TYR A 51 9.42 -13.54 10.43
CA TYR A 51 8.85 -12.27 10.85
C TYR A 51 8.82 -12.13 12.38
N ALA A 52 9.11 -10.93 12.87
CA ALA A 52 8.99 -10.47 14.24
C ALA A 52 8.08 -9.24 14.31
N PHE A 53 7.63 -8.87 15.51
CA PHE A 53 6.83 -7.67 15.70
C PHE A 53 7.66 -6.41 15.39
N PRO A 54 7.04 -5.38 14.77
CA PRO A 54 7.75 -4.19 14.30
C PRO A 54 8.02 -3.17 15.41
N THR A 55 7.65 -3.46 16.66
CA THR A 55 7.85 -2.61 17.84
C THR A 55 8.07 -3.48 19.09
N ASP A 56 8.28 -2.84 20.24
CA ASP A 56 8.35 -3.52 21.53
C ASP A 56 6.98 -3.99 22.05
N GLN A 57 5.86 -3.58 21.42
CA GLN A 57 4.51 -4.05 21.76
C GLN A 57 4.39 -5.56 21.55
N LYS A 58 4.13 -6.31 22.63
CA LYS A 58 4.03 -7.78 22.60
C LYS A 58 2.60 -8.28 22.54
N GLY A 59 1.61 -7.43 22.80
CA GLY A 59 0.20 -7.82 22.85
C GLY A 59 -0.51 -7.96 21.50
N LEU A 60 0.21 -7.95 20.36
CA LEU A 60 -0.43 -7.95 19.03
C LEU A 60 -1.30 -9.20 18.75
N LEU A 61 -1.03 -10.31 19.44
CA LEU A 61 -1.78 -11.56 19.29
C LEU A 61 -2.79 -11.81 20.42
N ASP A 62 -2.85 -10.91 21.40
CA ASP A 62 -3.82 -10.96 22.48
C ASP A 62 -5.17 -10.37 22.00
N PRO A 63 -6.27 -10.54 22.77
CA PRO A 63 -7.52 -9.84 22.48
C PRO A 63 -7.30 -8.33 22.30
N PRO A 64 -7.83 -7.72 21.22
CA PRO A 64 -7.58 -6.32 20.92
C PRO A 64 -7.98 -5.37 22.06
N SER A 65 -7.09 -4.44 22.40
CA SER A 65 -7.35 -3.34 23.33
C SER A 65 -6.73 -2.02 22.83
N ASP A 66 -7.19 -0.89 23.38
CA ASP A 66 -6.68 0.45 23.08
C ASP A 66 -5.25 0.71 23.62
N SER A 67 -4.78 -0.14 24.55
CA SER A 67 -3.39 -0.16 25.02
C SER A 67 -2.42 -0.79 24.02
N VAL A 68 -2.93 -1.64 23.11
CA VAL A 68 -2.14 -2.37 22.10
C VAL A 68 -2.30 -1.71 20.74
N PHE A 69 -3.53 -1.34 20.38
CA PHE A 69 -3.89 -0.76 19.11
C PHE A 69 -4.40 0.66 19.28
N MET A 70 -4.11 1.56 18.35
CA MET A 70 -4.48 2.97 18.45
C MET A 70 -5.73 3.29 17.60
N PRO A 71 -6.93 3.31 18.19
CA PRO A 71 -8.16 3.49 17.42
C PRO A 71 -8.35 4.92 16.91
N THR A 72 -9.33 5.04 16.00
CA THR A 72 -9.76 6.34 15.45
C THR A 72 -10.59 7.18 16.42
N ALA A 73 -11.24 6.52 17.38
CA ALA A 73 -12.00 7.11 18.47
C ALA A 73 -11.91 6.19 19.70
N ALA A 74 -12.17 6.74 20.89
CA ALA A 74 -12.30 5.94 22.12
C ALA A 74 -13.35 4.83 21.92
N ASP A 75 -13.13 3.67 22.57
CA ASP A 75 -14.03 2.50 22.55
C ASP A 75 -14.27 1.85 21.17
N ASN A 76 -13.48 2.19 20.15
CA ASN A 76 -13.58 1.60 18.81
C ASN A 76 -12.25 0.97 18.38
N VAL A 77 -11.74 0.01 19.16
CA VAL A 77 -10.47 -0.69 18.90
C VAL A 77 -10.42 -1.30 17.50
N GLU A 78 -11.54 -1.82 17.01
CA GLU A 78 -11.69 -2.37 15.65
C GLU A 78 -11.18 -1.40 14.58
N SER A 79 -11.38 -0.09 14.74
CA SER A 79 -10.93 0.89 13.75
C SER A 79 -9.41 1.00 13.56
N ALA A 80 -8.63 0.39 14.46
CA ALA A 80 -7.18 0.24 14.37
C ALA A 80 -6.75 -1.08 13.70
N LEU A 81 -7.67 -2.02 13.47
CA LEU A 81 -7.38 -3.34 12.90
C LEU A 81 -7.56 -3.34 11.38
N PHE A 82 -7.00 -4.36 10.74
CA PHE A 82 -7.13 -4.58 9.30
C PHE A 82 -8.58 -4.87 8.92
N GLY A 83 -8.99 -4.49 7.71
CA GLY A 83 -10.28 -4.87 7.16
C GLY A 83 -11.25 -3.70 7.03
N SER A 84 -12.53 -4.01 6.80
CA SER A 84 -13.62 -3.03 6.73
C SER A 84 -13.96 -2.44 8.11
N ALA A 85 -12.99 -1.82 8.78
CA ALA A 85 -13.00 -1.51 10.21
C ALA A 85 -13.31 -0.03 10.54
N ARG A 86 -13.31 0.85 9.53
CA ARG A 86 -13.50 2.31 9.70
C ARG A 86 -14.80 2.81 9.06
N THR A 87 -15.18 4.04 9.43
CA THR A 87 -16.25 4.81 8.76
C THR A 87 -15.65 6.13 8.25
N ARG A 88 -15.95 6.50 7.01
CA ARG A 88 -15.52 7.77 6.39
C ARG A 88 -16.71 8.54 5.84
N GLN A 89 -16.60 9.87 5.85
CA GLN A 89 -17.55 10.76 5.18
C GLN A 89 -17.30 10.72 3.67
N TYR A 90 -18.35 10.42 2.91
CA TYR A 90 -18.41 10.54 1.46
C TYR A 90 -19.42 11.63 1.07
N GLN A 91 -19.51 11.97 -0.21
CA GLN A 91 -20.40 13.02 -0.74
C GLN A 91 -21.87 12.86 -0.31
N PHE A 92 -22.33 11.61 -0.12
CA PHE A 92 -23.73 11.29 0.23
C PHE A 92 -23.88 10.65 1.62
N GLY A 93 -22.92 10.88 2.52
CA GLY A 93 -23.00 10.44 3.92
C GLY A 93 -21.84 9.58 4.39
N LEU A 94 -21.95 9.10 5.63
CA LEU A 94 -20.97 8.21 6.25
C LEU A 94 -21.08 6.80 5.67
N ALA A 95 -19.94 6.16 5.46
CA ALA A 95 -19.92 4.85 4.88
C ALA A 95 -18.67 4.05 5.28
N PRO A 96 -18.73 2.70 5.30
CA PRO A 96 -17.58 1.87 5.67
C PRO A 96 -16.35 2.17 4.81
N ALA A 97 -15.18 2.09 5.44
CA ALA A 97 -13.89 2.25 4.80
C ALA A 97 -12.96 1.12 5.23
N PHE A 98 -12.19 0.62 4.27
CA PHE A 98 -11.17 -0.38 4.50
C PHE A 98 -9.94 0.23 5.18
N HIS A 99 -9.28 -0.55 6.03
CA HIS A 99 -8.01 -0.24 6.65
C HIS A 99 -6.99 -1.30 6.20
N GLU A 100 -5.96 -0.86 5.47
CA GLU A 100 -4.99 -1.71 4.80
C GLU A 100 -3.90 -2.30 5.71
N GLY A 101 -3.94 -2.01 7.02
CA GLY A 101 -2.96 -2.47 7.99
C GLY A 101 -3.50 -2.45 9.42
N ILE A 102 -2.59 -2.40 10.39
CA ILE A 102 -2.90 -2.23 11.82
C ILE A 102 -2.24 -0.97 12.37
N ASP A 103 -2.89 -0.32 13.33
CA ASP A 103 -2.35 0.84 14.04
C ASP A 103 -1.86 0.42 15.43
N ILE A 104 -0.55 0.30 15.61
CA ILE A 104 0.07 -0.15 16.87
C ILE A 104 0.30 1.04 17.79
N ALA A 105 -0.20 0.97 19.02
CA ALA A 105 -0.07 2.02 20.02
C ALA A 105 1.36 2.10 20.60
N PRO A 106 1.83 3.30 20.99
CA PRO A 106 3.11 3.47 21.67
C PRO A 106 3.05 2.97 23.11
N LEU A 107 4.11 2.31 23.54
CA LEU A 107 4.34 1.97 24.95
C LEU A 107 4.88 3.15 25.75
N GLN A 108 5.59 4.08 25.09
CA GLN A 108 6.34 5.13 25.79
C GLN A 108 6.12 6.50 25.15
N ARG A 109 6.01 7.53 26.00
CA ARG A 109 5.91 8.93 25.59
C ARG A 109 6.87 9.81 26.38
N ASP A 110 7.41 10.83 25.73
CA ASP A 110 8.18 11.87 26.39
C ASP A 110 7.30 12.86 27.15
N ARG A 111 7.91 13.80 27.89
CA ARG A 111 7.20 14.86 28.64
C ARG A 111 6.35 15.79 27.77
N ARG A 112 6.58 15.82 26.46
CA ARG A 112 5.82 16.61 25.47
C ARG A 112 4.74 15.78 24.78
N GLY A 113 4.54 14.53 25.20
CA GLY A 113 3.57 13.58 24.70
C GLY A 113 3.97 12.86 23.40
N ASN A 114 5.21 13.04 22.92
CA ASN A 114 5.66 12.40 21.68
C ASN A 114 5.94 10.91 21.92
N ALA A 115 5.55 10.04 20.99
CA ALA A 115 5.89 8.62 21.04
C ALA A 115 7.42 8.42 21.00
N MET A 116 7.93 7.50 21.81
CA MET A 116 9.37 7.19 21.92
C MET A 116 9.74 5.84 21.34
N ASP A 117 8.74 5.01 21.03
CA ASP A 117 8.90 3.65 20.55
C ASP A 117 9.77 3.58 19.28
N LYS A 118 10.74 2.66 19.33
CA LYS A 118 11.53 2.30 18.15
C LYS A 118 10.66 1.45 17.22
N ILE A 119 10.92 1.62 15.93
CA ILE A 119 10.35 0.78 14.87
C ILE A 119 11.46 -0.14 14.36
N TYR A 120 11.14 -1.42 14.25
CA TYR A 120 12.05 -2.47 13.81
C TYR A 120 11.63 -3.03 12.44
N ALA A 121 12.62 -3.42 11.64
CA ALA A 121 12.36 -4.26 10.46
C ALA A 121 11.73 -5.58 10.93
N ALA A 122 10.57 -5.92 10.35
CA ALA A 122 9.77 -7.06 10.77
C ALA A 122 10.38 -8.36 10.27
N ALA A 123 11.14 -8.33 9.19
CA ALA A 123 11.88 -9.46 8.64
C ALA A 123 13.16 -8.96 7.96
N ASP A 124 14.07 -9.88 7.65
CA ASP A 124 15.22 -9.58 6.78
C ASP A 124 14.72 -9.09 5.43
N GLY A 125 15.38 -8.09 4.85
CA GLY A 125 14.94 -7.56 3.56
C GLY A 125 15.72 -6.36 3.06
N LEU A 126 15.26 -5.83 1.94
CA LEU A 126 15.83 -4.67 1.27
C LEU A 126 14.95 -3.46 1.51
N VAL A 127 15.52 -2.35 1.97
CA VAL A 127 14.80 -1.07 2.05
C VAL A 127 14.48 -0.61 0.62
N ALA A 128 13.22 -0.76 0.23
CA ALA A 128 12.77 -0.54 -1.14
C ALA A 128 12.43 0.94 -1.39
N TYR A 129 11.91 1.61 -0.37
CA TYR A 129 11.50 3.01 -0.46
C TYR A 129 11.48 3.72 0.88
N ILE A 130 11.76 5.02 0.86
CA ILE A 130 11.62 5.90 2.02
C ILE A 130 11.00 7.23 1.57
N ASN A 131 9.87 7.61 2.17
CA ASN A 131 9.38 8.99 2.14
C ASN A 131 9.75 9.71 3.43
N ARG A 132 10.61 10.73 3.34
CA ARG A 132 11.02 11.55 4.50
C ARG A 132 10.17 12.82 4.70
N ILE A 133 9.27 13.10 3.76
CA ILE A 133 8.48 14.34 3.75
C ILE A 133 7.07 14.04 4.27
N ALA A 134 6.76 14.53 5.47
CA ALA A 134 5.49 14.27 6.17
C ALA A 134 4.25 14.68 5.34
N GLY A 135 4.32 15.78 4.60
CA GLY A 135 3.21 16.31 3.80
C GLY A 135 3.05 15.71 2.40
N ASN A 136 3.80 14.67 2.04
CA ASN A 136 3.72 14.09 0.70
C ASN A 136 2.76 12.90 0.60
N SER A 137 2.24 12.36 1.71
CA SER A 137 1.38 11.17 1.66
C SER A 137 0.46 11.10 2.88
N SER A 138 -0.70 10.43 2.74
CA SER A 138 -1.52 10.05 3.89
C SER A 138 -0.80 9.12 4.85
N TYR A 139 0.23 8.40 4.40
CA TYR A 139 1.14 7.64 5.27
C TYR A 139 2.13 8.51 6.05
N GLY A 140 2.25 9.80 5.72
CA GLY A 140 3.25 10.67 6.30
C GLY A 140 4.67 10.29 5.90
N ARG A 141 5.58 10.29 6.88
CA ARG A 141 6.90 9.69 6.72
C ARG A 141 6.76 8.17 6.83
N TYR A 142 7.29 7.44 5.85
CA TYR A 142 7.19 5.99 5.86
C TYR A 142 8.37 5.31 5.18
N VAL A 143 8.57 4.04 5.53
CA VAL A 143 9.56 3.14 4.95
C VAL A 143 8.83 1.92 4.39
N VAL A 144 9.28 1.41 3.25
CA VAL A 144 8.85 0.13 2.69
C VAL A 144 10.07 -0.79 2.60
N ILE A 145 9.94 -2.01 3.10
CA ILE A 145 10.95 -3.07 3.02
C ILE A 145 10.38 -4.21 2.19
N GLU A 146 11.13 -4.67 1.19
CA GLU A 146 10.82 -5.89 0.45
C GLU A 146 11.49 -7.09 1.10
N HIS A 147 10.69 -8.14 1.29
CA HIS A 147 11.08 -9.42 1.82
C HIS A 147 10.97 -10.47 0.73
N THR A 148 11.82 -11.47 0.82
CA THR A 148 11.95 -12.46 -0.22
C THR A 148 11.32 -13.78 0.23
N ASP A 149 10.37 -14.31 -0.52
CA ASP A 149 9.66 -15.58 -0.27
C ASP A 149 9.68 -16.44 -1.55
N PRO A 150 9.68 -17.79 -1.44
CA PRO A 150 9.66 -18.68 -2.60
C PRO A 150 8.51 -18.45 -3.60
N ALA A 151 7.37 -17.93 -3.16
CA ALA A 151 6.21 -17.63 -4.01
C ALA A 151 6.24 -16.23 -4.65
N GLY A 152 7.22 -15.38 -4.27
CA GLY A 152 7.40 -14.01 -4.77
C GLY A 152 7.62 -13.00 -3.63
N PRO A 153 7.98 -11.74 -3.93
CA PRO A 153 8.30 -10.74 -2.91
C PRO A 153 7.08 -10.30 -2.10
N LEU A 154 7.24 -10.17 -0.78
CA LEU A 154 6.30 -9.47 0.10
C LEU A 154 6.85 -8.09 0.44
N TYR A 155 5.99 -7.14 0.78
CA TYR A 155 6.42 -5.90 1.39
C TYR A 155 5.97 -5.82 2.84
N THR A 156 6.70 -5.03 3.64
CA THR A 156 6.16 -4.39 4.85
C THR A 156 6.26 -2.89 4.72
N LEU A 157 5.26 -2.18 5.23
CA LEU A 157 5.18 -0.72 5.21
C LEU A 157 5.05 -0.18 6.64
N TYR A 158 5.86 0.82 6.96
CA TYR A 158 5.96 1.43 8.29
C TYR A 158 5.65 2.91 8.18
N ALA A 159 4.44 3.33 8.55
CA ALA A 159 3.94 4.68 8.34
C ALA A 159 3.78 5.49 9.63
N HIS A 160 3.43 6.76 9.44
CA HIS A 160 3.30 7.78 10.47
C HIS A 160 4.55 8.01 11.31
N MET A 161 5.71 7.61 10.78
CA MET A 161 6.98 7.69 11.50
C MET A 161 7.27 9.14 11.88
N ASP A 162 7.92 9.33 13.03
CA ASP A 162 8.52 10.63 13.35
C ASP A 162 9.78 10.82 12.49
N ALA A 163 10.65 9.81 12.45
CA ALA A 163 11.80 9.79 11.55
C ALA A 163 12.23 8.35 11.25
N SER A 164 12.79 8.12 10.07
CA SER A 164 13.58 6.90 9.83
C SER A 164 14.96 7.00 10.46
N ALA A 165 15.60 5.85 10.68
CA ALA A 165 16.89 5.75 11.34
C ALA A 165 17.96 6.58 10.60
N PRO A 166 18.92 7.19 11.33
CA PRO A 166 20.04 7.90 10.72
C PRO A 166 20.80 7.01 9.74
N GLY A 167 21.11 7.53 8.55
CA GLY A 167 21.87 6.80 7.52
C GLY A 167 21.06 5.79 6.69
N LEU A 168 19.86 5.40 7.11
CA LEU A 168 19.01 4.47 6.38
C LEU A 168 18.62 5.04 5.00
N LYS A 169 18.86 4.31 3.92
CA LYS A 169 18.50 4.70 2.56
C LYS A 169 17.90 3.53 1.78
N ALA A 170 17.19 3.85 0.70
CA ALA A 170 16.75 2.83 -0.24
C ALA A 170 17.97 2.07 -0.81
N GLY A 171 17.84 0.76 -0.96
CA GLY A 171 18.94 -0.14 -1.33
C GLY A 171 19.72 -0.74 -0.15
N ASP A 172 19.54 -0.24 1.08
CA ASP A 172 20.17 -0.85 2.25
C ASP A 172 19.54 -2.22 2.57
N GLN A 173 20.37 -3.22 2.88
CA GLN A 173 19.92 -4.46 3.48
C GLN A 173 19.68 -4.26 4.98
N VAL A 174 18.60 -4.85 5.49
CA VAL A 174 18.26 -4.81 6.91
C VAL A 174 17.97 -6.21 7.43
N THR A 175 18.28 -6.43 8.69
CA THR A 175 17.96 -7.69 9.39
C THR A 175 16.71 -7.53 10.25
N MET A 176 15.97 -8.61 10.44
CA MET A 176 14.85 -8.70 11.38
C MET A 176 15.25 -8.14 12.75
N GLY A 177 14.44 -7.24 13.31
CA GLY A 177 14.71 -6.57 14.58
C GLY A 177 15.63 -5.33 14.48
N GLN A 178 16.23 -5.05 13.32
CA GLN A 178 17.03 -3.85 13.13
C GLN A 178 16.16 -2.59 13.29
N THR A 179 16.63 -1.59 14.04
CA THR A 179 15.92 -0.32 14.17
C THR A 179 15.94 0.44 12.84
N ILE A 180 14.75 0.75 12.32
CA ILE A 180 14.54 1.49 11.06
C ILE A 180 13.96 2.88 11.28
N GLY A 181 13.58 3.22 12.52
CA GLY A 181 13.14 4.57 12.86
C GLY A 181 12.42 4.66 14.21
N ARG A 182 11.65 5.73 14.37
CA ARG A 182 10.86 6.03 15.56
C ARG A 182 9.40 6.31 15.19
N MET A 183 8.49 5.81 16.02
CA MET A 183 7.05 6.03 15.91
C MET A 183 6.70 7.52 16.01
N GLY A 184 5.66 7.95 15.31
CA GLY A 184 5.22 9.35 15.31
C GLY A 184 3.72 9.49 15.03
N HIS A 185 3.37 10.62 14.42
CA HIS A 185 1.99 10.93 14.01
C HIS A 185 1.96 11.72 12.68
N THR A 186 2.96 11.54 11.82
CA THR A 186 3.04 12.32 10.57
C THR A 186 2.03 11.82 9.54
N SER A 187 1.36 12.74 8.82
CA SER A 187 0.45 12.43 7.71
C SER A 187 0.07 13.73 6.98
N THR A 188 -0.46 13.63 5.76
CA THR A 188 -1.24 14.72 5.14
C THR A 188 -2.63 14.87 5.77
N LEU A 189 -3.10 13.86 6.50
CA LEU A 189 -4.29 13.92 7.34
C LEU A 189 -3.90 14.40 8.74
N ASP A 190 -4.83 15.02 9.47
CA ASP A 190 -4.55 15.45 10.84
C ASP A 190 -4.64 14.24 11.79
N ILE A 191 -3.48 13.80 12.30
CA ILE A 191 -3.38 12.81 13.37
C ILE A 191 -2.89 13.53 14.62
N PRO A 192 -3.73 13.68 15.66
CA PRO A 192 -3.33 14.37 16.87
C PRO A 192 -2.23 13.59 17.58
N LYS A 193 -1.34 14.29 18.28
CA LYS A 193 -0.21 13.67 18.99
C LYS A 193 -0.64 12.57 19.97
N ALA A 194 -1.76 12.76 20.66
CA ALA A 194 -2.34 11.76 21.57
C ALA A 194 -2.63 10.42 20.86
N ARG A 195 -2.82 10.44 19.54
CA ARG A 195 -3.00 9.27 18.68
C ARG A 195 -1.78 8.94 17.83
N SER A 196 -0.57 9.29 18.29
CA SER A 196 0.66 8.73 17.70
C SER A 196 0.58 7.20 17.68
N HIS A 197 0.97 6.59 16.57
CA HIS A 197 0.96 5.14 16.35
C HIS A 197 1.91 4.76 15.22
N LEU A 198 2.24 3.47 15.12
CA LEU A 198 2.79 2.90 13.90
C LEU A 198 1.64 2.31 13.09
N HIS A 199 1.40 2.85 11.90
CA HIS A 199 0.59 2.15 10.92
C HIS A 199 1.48 1.13 10.19
N PHE A 200 1.15 -0.15 10.33
CA PHE A 200 1.93 -1.26 9.82
C PHE A 200 1.11 -2.08 8.82
N GLU A 201 1.62 -2.21 7.60
CA GLU A 201 1.02 -3.06 6.55
C GLU A 201 1.99 -4.17 6.15
N VAL A 202 1.43 -5.26 5.65
CA VAL A 202 2.13 -6.29 4.89
C VAL A 202 1.29 -6.64 3.66
N GLY A 203 1.93 -7.00 2.56
CA GLY A 203 1.19 -7.41 1.38
C GLY A 203 2.04 -7.68 0.16
N LEU A 204 1.37 -7.63 -0.99
CA LEU A 204 1.93 -7.94 -2.31
C LEU A 204 1.86 -6.73 -3.25
N MET A 205 2.79 -6.66 -4.21
CA MET A 205 2.79 -5.63 -5.25
C MET A 205 1.81 -6.01 -6.37
N LEU A 206 0.95 -5.09 -6.79
CA LEU A 206 -0.05 -5.35 -7.82
C LEU A 206 0.54 -5.38 -9.23
N ASN A 207 1.39 -4.41 -9.60
CA ASN A 207 2.01 -4.31 -10.93
C ASN A 207 3.33 -3.51 -10.88
N ARG A 208 4.43 -4.06 -11.42
CA ARG A 208 5.74 -3.35 -11.52
C ARG A 208 5.70 -2.15 -12.46
N ARG A 209 4.73 -2.10 -13.36
CA ARG A 209 4.50 -1.00 -14.32
C ARG A 209 3.56 0.07 -13.76
N PHE A 210 3.18 0.02 -12.49
CA PHE A 210 2.33 1.02 -11.84
C PHE A 210 2.83 2.45 -12.06
N GLY A 211 4.15 2.67 -12.01
CA GLY A 211 4.71 3.99 -12.19
C GLY A 211 4.41 4.60 -13.57
N GLN A 212 4.33 3.77 -14.61
CA GLN A 212 3.94 4.17 -15.96
C GLN A 212 2.42 4.49 -16.00
N TRP A 213 1.59 3.65 -15.40
CA TRP A 213 0.14 3.88 -15.28
C TRP A 213 -0.15 5.20 -14.57
N TYR A 214 0.50 5.44 -13.43
CA TYR A 214 0.29 6.63 -12.60
C TYR A 214 0.68 7.92 -13.33
N LYS A 215 1.81 7.89 -14.05
CA LYS A 215 2.24 8.99 -14.92
C LYS A 215 1.26 9.20 -16.07
N ALA A 216 0.76 8.14 -16.71
CA ALA A 216 -0.23 8.24 -17.79
C ALA A 216 -1.56 8.85 -17.32
N LYS A 217 -1.94 8.62 -16.05
CA LYS A 217 -3.10 9.27 -15.40
C LYS A 217 -2.82 10.71 -14.93
N LYS A 218 -1.59 11.22 -15.10
CA LYS A 218 -1.15 12.57 -14.69
C LYS A 218 -1.34 12.85 -13.19
N LEU A 219 -1.20 11.82 -12.36
CA LEU A 219 -1.40 11.91 -10.91
C LEU A 219 -0.12 12.36 -10.18
N LYS A 220 -0.29 12.98 -9.02
CA LYS A 220 0.75 13.44 -8.09
C LYS A 220 0.24 13.34 -6.64
N PRO A 221 1.12 13.23 -5.62
CA PRO A 221 2.57 13.05 -5.69
C PRO A 221 2.97 11.62 -6.10
N TYR A 222 4.16 11.49 -6.70
CA TYR A 222 4.64 10.20 -7.21
C TYR A 222 5.46 9.46 -6.14
N HIS A 223 4.98 8.28 -5.75
CA HIS A 223 5.63 7.37 -4.81
C HIS A 223 6.04 6.07 -5.50
N ASN A 224 6.65 6.18 -6.69
CA ASN A 224 7.11 5.06 -7.53
C ASN A 224 6.14 3.87 -7.55
N VAL A 225 6.65 2.63 -7.53
CA VAL A 225 5.83 1.41 -7.47
C VAL A 225 5.31 1.12 -6.06
N TYR A 226 5.74 1.87 -5.04
CA TYR A 226 5.34 1.71 -3.63
C TYR A 226 4.27 2.72 -3.20
N HIS A 227 3.45 3.19 -4.14
CA HIS A 227 2.25 3.95 -3.86
C HIS A 227 1.17 2.99 -3.34
N GLY A 228 0.41 3.36 -2.30
CA GLY A 228 -0.56 2.46 -1.65
C GLY A 228 -1.66 1.88 -2.55
N TRP A 229 -1.85 2.42 -3.77
CA TRP A 229 -2.77 1.85 -4.77
C TRP A 229 -2.19 0.64 -5.51
N ASN A 230 -0.87 0.46 -5.46
CA ASN A 230 -0.16 -0.70 -6.00
C ASN A 230 0.13 -1.77 -4.94
N MET A 231 -0.33 -1.57 -3.71
CA MET A 231 0.03 -2.37 -2.55
C MET A 231 -1.21 -3.12 -2.07
N LEU A 232 -1.27 -4.42 -2.32
CA LEU A 232 -2.38 -5.28 -1.91
C LEU A 232 -2.13 -5.79 -0.50
N GLY A 233 -2.76 -5.17 0.50
CA GLY A 233 -2.62 -5.55 1.90
C GLY A 233 -3.24 -6.91 2.21
N LEU A 234 -2.54 -7.68 3.06
CA LEU A 234 -3.06 -8.83 3.81
C LEU A 234 -3.06 -8.48 5.31
N ASP A 235 -3.82 -9.22 6.13
CA ASP A 235 -3.91 -8.91 7.57
C ASP A 235 -2.56 -9.17 8.28
N PRO A 236 -1.90 -8.12 8.83
CA PRO A 236 -0.65 -8.29 9.56
C PRO A 236 -0.76 -9.21 10.76
N LEU A 237 -1.93 -9.25 11.43
CA LEU A 237 -2.15 -10.14 12.56
C LEU A 237 -2.22 -11.60 12.11
N ASP A 238 -2.87 -11.86 10.97
CA ASP A 238 -2.89 -13.22 10.42
C ASP A 238 -1.51 -13.68 9.96
N LEU A 239 -0.69 -12.79 9.40
CA LEU A 239 0.72 -13.12 9.16
C LEU A 239 1.39 -13.61 10.44
N PHE A 240 1.26 -12.86 11.53
CA PHE A 240 1.90 -13.22 12.79
C PHE A 240 1.35 -14.51 13.42
N ARG A 241 0.06 -14.79 13.25
CA ARG A 241 -0.61 -16.04 13.69
C ARG A 241 -0.21 -17.25 12.86
N ASN A 242 0.08 -17.06 11.57
CA ASN A 242 0.41 -18.13 10.63
C ASN A 242 1.91 -18.42 10.53
N ARG A 243 2.73 -17.86 11.43
CA ARG A 243 4.14 -18.22 11.53
C ARG A 243 4.31 -19.62 12.14
N ASN A 244 5.33 -20.36 11.70
CA ASN A 244 5.76 -21.59 12.39
C ASN A 244 6.52 -21.30 13.70
N ALA A 245 7.00 -22.34 14.38
CA ALA A 245 7.74 -22.21 15.64
C ALA A 245 9.05 -21.41 15.50
N GLU A 246 9.64 -21.43 14.31
CA GLU A 246 10.84 -20.69 13.95
C GLU A 246 10.53 -19.21 13.59
N GLY A 247 9.26 -18.85 13.44
CA GLY A 247 8.80 -17.51 13.07
C GLY A 247 8.65 -17.30 11.57
N GLN A 248 8.74 -18.34 10.73
CA GLN A 248 8.62 -18.26 9.28
C GLN A 248 7.16 -18.17 8.83
N PHE A 249 6.87 -17.30 7.88
CA PHE A 249 5.58 -17.18 7.22
C PHE A 249 5.70 -17.61 5.76
N GLU A 250 4.78 -18.44 5.29
CA GLU A 250 4.75 -18.98 3.93
C GLU A 250 3.61 -18.35 3.13
N LEU A 251 3.94 -17.54 2.12
CA LEU A 251 2.93 -16.82 1.35
C LEU A 251 1.94 -17.77 0.64
N LEU A 252 2.44 -18.80 -0.04
CA LEU A 252 1.59 -19.72 -0.81
C LEU A 252 0.65 -20.53 0.09
N LYS A 253 1.11 -20.91 1.27
CA LYS A 253 0.28 -21.60 2.26
C LYS A 253 -0.83 -20.67 2.77
N TYR A 254 -0.47 -19.42 3.07
CA TYR A 254 -1.40 -18.41 3.54
C TYR A 254 -2.49 -18.10 2.50
N THR A 255 -2.13 -17.83 1.24
CA THR A 255 -3.11 -17.50 0.19
C THR A 255 -4.08 -18.66 -0.05
N ARG A 256 -3.60 -19.91 -0.01
CA ARG A 256 -4.45 -21.10 -0.16
C ARG A 256 -5.39 -21.35 1.02
N SER A 257 -5.07 -20.83 2.22
CA SER A 257 -5.94 -20.96 3.40
C SER A 257 -6.98 -19.85 3.53
N GLN A 258 -6.90 -18.79 2.71
CA GLN A 258 -7.83 -17.66 2.80
C GLN A 258 -9.21 -18.03 2.26
N THR A 259 -10.25 -17.51 2.92
CA THR A 259 -11.62 -17.58 2.42
C THR A 259 -11.80 -16.60 1.25
N PRO A 260 -12.20 -17.07 0.06
CA PRO A 260 -12.54 -16.18 -1.05
C PRO A 260 -13.76 -15.30 -0.71
N ALA A 261 -13.65 -14.01 -1.02
CA ALA A 261 -14.76 -13.06 -0.89
C ALA A 261 -15.56 -12.96 -2.20
N PHE A 262 -14.89 -12.97 -3.34
CA PHE A 262 -15.53 -12.96 -4.66
C PHE A 262 -14.56 -13.41 -5.74
N GLU A 263 -15.12 -13.70 -6.91
CA GLU A 263 -14.37 -14.02 -8.11
C GLU A 263 -14.75 -13.07 -9.24
N LEU A 264 -13.79 -12.78 -10.11
CA LEU A 264 -14.04 -12.05 -11.35
C LEU A 264 -13.64 -12.92 -12.54
N ILE A 265 -14.55 -13.04 -13.49
CA ILE A 265 -14.21 -13.43 -14.86
C ILE A 265 -13.83 -12.16 -15.59
N VAL A 266 -12.61 -12.10 -16.11
CA VAL A 266 -12.05 -10.90 -16.74
C VAL A 266 -11.63 -11.21 -18.17
N GLN A 267 -11.95 -10.29 -19.08
CA GLN A 267 -11.45 -10.28 -20.44
C GLN A 267 -10.35 -9.22 -20.52
N ALA A 268 -9.11 -9.63 -20.75
CA ALA A 268 -7.99 -8.71 -20.89
C ALA A 268 -7.05 -9.10 -22.03
N PRO A 269 -6.49 -8.11 -22.76
CA PRO A 269 -5.60 -8.38 -23.89
C PRO A 269 -4.18 -8.81 -23.45
N ARG A 270 -3.88 -8.74 -22.16
CA ARG A 270 -2.54 -9.01 -21.60
C ARG A 270 -2.67 -9.90 -20.38
N PHE A 271 -1.69 -10.79 -20.23
CA PHE A 271 -1.47 -11.50 -18.99
C PHE A 271 -0.98 -10.50 -17.92
N PRO A 272 -1.53 -10.52 -16.70
CA PRO A 272 -1.22 -9.48 -15.72
C PRO A 272 0.17 -9.69 -15.12
N ASP A 273 0.92 -8.61 -14.95
CA ASP A 273 2.26 -8.62 -14.35
C ASP A 273 2.28 -9.28 -12.97
N TYR A 274 1.16 -9.21 -12.23
CA TYR A 274 0.99 -9.86 -10.94
C TYR A 274 1.36 -11.35 -10.96
N PHE A 275 0.96 -12.12 -11.97
CA PHE A 275 1.31 -13.55 -12.07
C PHE A 275 2.70 -13.79 -12.68
N GLU A 276 3.38 -12.75 -13.18
CA GLU A 276 4.81 -12.81 -13.46
C GLU A 276 5.63 -12.59 -12.19
N ILE A 277 5.12 -11.78 -11.24
CA ILE A 277 5.72 -11.58 -9.92
C ILE A 277 5.47 -12.80 -9.01
N TYR A 278 4.25 -13.35 -9.07
CA TYR A 278 3.76 -14.44 -8.21
C TYR A 278 3.29 -15.64 -9.03
N PRO A 279 4.18 -16.33 -9.75
CA PRO A 279 3.80 -17.40 -10.68
C PRO A 279 3.11 -18.59 -10.00
N ALA A 280 3.42 -18.86 -8.73
CA ALA A 280 2.80 -19.95 -7.97
C ALA A 280 1.30 -19.71 -7.65
N LEU A 281 0.79 -18.49 -7.85
CA LEU A 281 -0.63 -18.14 -7.70
C LEU A 281 -1.42 -18.31 -9.01
N TRP A 282 -0.76 -18.68 -10.11
CA TRP A 282 -1.40 -18.98 -11.38
C TRP A 282 -1.52 -20.50 -11.61
N GLU A 283 -2.69 -20.95 -12.05
CA GLU A 283 -2.98 -22.34 -12.34
C GLU A 283 -3.32 -22.53 -13.82
N GLY A 284 -2.63 -23.46 -14.48
CA GLY A 284 -2.86 -23.80 -15.88
C GLY A 284 -2.08 -22.95 -16.88
N PRO A 285 -2.30 -23.14 -18.20
CA PRO A 285 -1.59 -22.40 -19.24
C PRO A 285 -2.03 -20.93 -19.26
N ARG A 286 -1.25 -20.07 -19.93
CA ARG A 286 -1.69 -18.70 -20.22
C ARG A 286 -2.85 -18.77 -21.24
N PRO A 287 -3.96 -18.06 -21.02
CA PRO A 287 -5.10 -18.14 -21.93
C PRO A 287 -4.83 -17.35 -23.20
N GLY A 288 -5.02 -18.00 -24.36
CA GLY A 288 -4.84 -17.36 -25.66
C GLY A 288 -5.98 -16.40 -26.03
N ASP A 289 -7.17 -16.60 -25.46
CA ASP A 289 -8.35 -15.76 -25.66
C ASP A 289 -8.41 -14.57 -24.68
N GLY A 290 -7.51 -14.51 -23.70
CA GLY A 290 -7.47 -13.47 -22.68
C GLY A 290 -8.57 -13.56 -21.62
N LEU A 291 -9.33 -14.66 -21.57
CA LEU A 291 -10.36 -14.91 -20.56
C LEU A 291 -9.77 -15.62 -19.34
N MET A 292 -9.92 -14.99 -18.19
CA MET A 292 -9.31 -15.43 -16.94
C MET A 292 -10.33 -15.39 -15.81
N ARG A 293 -10.24 -16.35 -14.88
CA ARG A 293 -10.88 -16.28 -13.57
C ARG A 293 -9.85 -15.85 -12.54
N LEU A 294 -10.19 -14.84 -11.75
CA LEU A 294 -9.39 -14.33 -10.64
C LEU A 294 -10.17 -14.44 -9.34
N VAL A 295 -9.52 -14.87 -8.26
CA VAL A 295 -10.12 -15.07 -6.94
C VAL A 295 -9.59 -14.02 -5.95
N PHE A 296 -10.47 -13.36 -5.20
CA PHE A 296 -10.11 -12.23 -4.34
C PHE A 296 -10.58 -12.40 -2.89
N THR A 297 -9.83 -11.83 -1.96
CA THR A 297 -10.32 -11.52 -0.59
C THR A 297 -11.11 -10.21 -0.56
N GLU A 298 -11.67 -9.83 0.61
CA GLU A 298 -12.33 -8.53 0.76
C GLU A 298 -11.37 -7.33 0.62
N SER A 299 -10.08 -7.51 0.88
CA SER A 299 -9.06 -6.48 0.75
C SER A 299 -8.69 -6.19 -0.71
N GLY A 300 -9.02 -7.13 -1.60
CA GLY A 300 -8.57 -7.14 -2.99
C GLY A 300 -7.29 -7.94 -3.23
N LEU A 301 -6.76 -8.63 -2.21
CA LEU A 301 -5.67 -9.59 -2.40
C LEU A 301 -6.12 -10.67 -3.40
N ILE A 302 -5.31 -10.87 -4.45
CA ILE A 302 -5.57 -11.89 -5.47
C ILE A 302 -4.99 -13.21 -4.96
N LEU A 303 -5.88 -14.15 -4.64
CA LEU A 303 -5.51 -15.45 -4.08
C LEU A 303 -5.03 -16.42 -5.16
N SER A 304 -5.68 -16.42 -6.33
CA SER A 304 -5.27 -17.22 -7.48
C SER A 304 -5.87 -16.72 -8.78
N GLY A 305 -5.29 -17.18 -9.89
CA GLY A 305 -5.82 -17.00 -11.24
C GLY A 305 -5.70 -18.28 -12.07
N ARG A 306 -6.63 -18.46 -13.01
CA ARG A 306 -6.59 -19.53 -14.01
C ARG A 306 -7.29 -19.10 -15.30
N PRO A 307 -7.10 -19.80 -16.44
CA PRO A 307 -7.98 -19.64 -17.59
C PRO A 307 -9.45 -19.84 -17.20
N LYS A 308 -10.35 -19.12 -17.88
CA LYS A 308 -11.79 -19.36 -17.74
C LYS A 308 -12.10 -20.81 -18.13
N SER A 309 -12.99 -21.47 -17.37
CA SER A 309 -13.53 -22.79 -17.69
C SER A 309 -15.01 -22.72 -18.11
N GLU A 310 -15.57 -23.85 -18.54
CA GLU A 310 -16.99 -23.96 -18.88
C GLU A 310 -17.92 -23.75 -17.67
N SER A 311 -17.45 -24.06 -16.46
CA SER A 311 -18.20 -23.85 -15.21
C SER A 311 -18.29 -22.38 -14.79
N ASP A 312 -17.49 -21.51 -15.39
CA ASP A 312 -17.48 -20.08 -15.09
C ASP A 312 -18.53 -19.33 -15.91
N ILE A 313 -19.11 -18.28 -15.32
CA ILE A 313 -20.08 -17.42 -16.01
C ILE A 313 -19.46 -16.82 -17.27
N ASP A 314 -20.27 -16.63 -18.30
CA ASP A 314 -19.88 -15.87 -19.49
C ASP A 314 -19.97 -14.37 -19.17
N PRO A 315 -18.86 -13.61 -19.25
CA PRO A 315 -18.90 -12.16 -19.05
C PRO A 315 -19.60 -11.42 -20.20
N GLY A 316 -19.90 -12.09 -21.31
CA GLY A 316 -20.47 -11.49 -22.51
C GLY A 316 -19.54 -10.39 -23.05
N THR A 317 -20.06 -9.19 -23.23
CA THR A 317 -19.27 -8.02 -23.67
C THR A 317 -18.66 -7.23 -22.52
N ALA A 318 -18.93 -7.59 -21.26
CA ALA A 318 -18.39 -6.89 -20.11
C ALA A 318 -16.90 -7.19 -19.94
N ARG A 319 -16.12 -6.16 -19.58
CA ARG A 319 -14.68 -6.33 -19.27
C ARG A 319 -14.44 -7.27 -18.09
N ALA A 320 -15.38 -7.29 -17.14
CA ALA A 320 -15.36 -8.20 -16.01
C ALA A 320 -16.79 -8.50 -15.52
N ALA A 321 -17.01 -9.72 -15.04
CA ALA A 321 -18.25 -10.15 -14.40
C ALA A 321 -17.94 -10.85 -13.06
N ALA A 322 -18.74 -10.55 -12.04
CA ALA A 322 -18.55 -11.12 -10.70
C ALA A 322 -19.34 -12.43 -10.55
N GLN A 323 -18.71 -13.44 -9.93
CA GLN A 323 -19.35 -14.69 -9.55
C GLN A 323 -18.92 -15.11 -8.14
N ASN A 324 -19.59 -16.11 -7.56
CA ASN A 324 -19.26 -16.73 -6.27
C ASN A 324 -18.98 -15.70 -5.15
N VAL A 325 -19.87 -14.73 -5.01
CA VAL A 325 -19.71 -13.64 -4.05
C VAL A 325 -20.20 -14.06 -2.66
N SER A 326 -19.31 -14.03 -1.67
CA SER A 326 -19.62 -14.28 -0.27
C SER A 326 -19.92 -12.95 0.44
N ALA A 327 -21.21 -12.68 0.69
CA ALA A 327 -21.62 -11.51 1.46
C ALA A 327 -21.06 -11.51 2.89
N ALA A 328 -20.88 -12.70 3.47
CA ALA A 328 -20.27 -12.86 4.80
C ALA A 328 -18.79 -12.46 4.78
N ALA A 329 -18.01 -12.92 3.81
CA ALA A 329 -16.59 -12.60 3.70
C ALA A 329 -16.33 -11.14 3.31
N LEU A 330 -17.26 -10.51 2.57
CA LEU A 330 -17.20 -9.07 2.28
C LEU A 330 -17.51 -8.20 3.50
N GLY A 331 -18.20 -8.74 4.52
CA GLY A 331 -18.60 -8.01 5.72
C GLY A 331 -19.29 -6.68 5.40
N ARG A 332 -18.70 -5.57 5.89
CA ARG A 332 -19.20 -4.21 5.62
C ARG A 332 -18.81 -3.66 4.24
N ASN A 333 -18.07 -4.43 3.46
CA ASN A 333 -17.58 -4.13 2.11
C ASN A 333 -16.95 -2.73 2.01
N GLY A 334 -15.98 -2.45 2.89
CA GLY A 334 -15.33 -1.14 3.00
C GLY A 334 -14.44 -0.80 1.80
N LYS A 335 -13.98 -1.79 1.03
CA LYS A 335 -13.13 -1.59 -0.16
C LYS A 335 -13.94 -1.32 -1.43
N ARG A 336 -15.16 -1.89 -1.53
CA ARG A 336 -16.11 -1.67 -2.64
C ARG A 336 -15.55 -2.01 -4.01
N LEU A 337 -14.75 -3.07 -4.08
CA LEU A 337 -14.25 -3.59 -5.35
C LEU A 337 -15.41 -4.12 -6.21
N ILE A 338 -16.36 -4.77 -5.55
CA ILE A 338 -17.67 -5.10 -6.10
C ILE A 338 -18.78 -4.47 -5.25
N ILE A 339 -19.91 -4.15 -5.88
CA ILE A 339 -21.07 -3.51 -5.25
C ILE A 339 -22.35 -4.18 -5.75
N GLN A 340 -23.41 -4.14 -4.93
CA GLN A 340 -24.74 -4.54 -5.39
C GLN A 340 -25.45 -3.37 -6.08
N ARG A 341 -26.04 -3.63 -7.25
CA ARG A 341 -27.03 -2.76 -7.89
C ARG A 341 -28.17 -3.62 -8.41
N ASN A 342 -29.41 -3.23 -8.14
CA ASN A 342 -30.61 -3.96 -8.56
C ASN A 342 -30.57 -5.47 -8.21
N GLY A 343 -30.02 -5.81 -7.03
CA GLY A 343 -29.89 -7.19 -6.58
C GLY A 343 -28.74 -8.00 -7.21
N GLN A 344 -27.95 -7.41 -8.10
CA GLN A 344 -26.81 -8.07 -8.75
C GLN A 344 -25.47 -7.50 -8.29
N TRP A 345 -24.50 -8.38 -8.10
CA TRP A 345 -23.12 -7.99 -7.84
C TRP A 345 -22.44 -7.57 -9.13
N GLN A 346 -21.81 -6.41 -9.11
CA GLN A 346 -21.11 -5.84 -10.24
C GLN A 346 -19.84 -5.12 -9.79
N LEU A 347 -18.93 -4.89 -10.73
CA LEU A 347 -17.70 -4.17 -10.46
C LEU A 347 -18.01 -2.74 -9.97
N GLY A 348 -17.43 -2.36 -8.84
CA GLY A 348 -17.44 -0.99 -8.34
C GLY A 348 -16.34 -0.14 -8.99
N SER A 349 -16.38 1.18 -8.79
CA SER A 349 -15.33 2.08 -9.33
C SER A 349 -13.93 1.72 -8.83
N LYS A 350 -13.82 1.25 -7.57
CA LYS A 350 -12.55 0.77 -6.99
C LYS A 350 -12.10 -0.57 -7.59
N GLY A 351 -13.03 -1.45 -7.94
CA GLY A 351 -12.70 -2.67 -8.69
C GLY A 351 -12.22 -2.35 -10.10
N THR A 352 -12.86 -1.40 -10.78
CA THR A 352 -12.42 -0.93 -12.11
C THR A 352 -11.00 -0.36 -12.05
N GLU A 353 -10.71 0.50 -11.06
CA GLU A 353 -9.36 1.06 -10.85
C GLU A 353 -8.33 -0.04 -10.58
N LEU A 354 -8.67 -1.03 -9.74
CA LEU A 354 -7.80 -2.18 -9.49
C LEU A 354 -7.52 -2.97 -10.77
N LEU A 355 -8.53 -3.28 -11.59
CA LEU A 355 -8.32 -3.99 -12.86
C LEU A 355 -7.56 -3.16 -13.89
N GLU A 356 -7.72 -1.83 -13.89
CA GLU A 356 -6.91 -0.94 -14.73
C GLU A 356 -5.42 -1.01 -14.37
N ILE A 357 -5.09 -1.04 -13.08
CA ILE A 357 -3.71 -1.17 -12.62
C ILE A 357 -3.19 -2.59 -12.89
N LEU A 358 -3.96 -3.62 -12.56
CA LEU A 358 -3.57 -5.03 -12.71
C LEU A 358 -3.17 -5.38 -14.16
N PHE A 359 -3.87 -4.83 -15.14
CA PHE A 359 -3.70 -5.15 -16.56
C PHE A 359 -2.97 -4.08 -17.39
N TYR A 360 -2.37 -3.08 -16.75
CA TYR A 360 -1.59 -2.04 -17.44
C TYR A 360 -0.26 -2.56 -18.00
#